data_AF-A0A8K0WPK6-F1
#
_entry.id   AF-A0A8K0WPK6-F1
#
_cell.length_a   1.000
_cell.length_b   1.000
_cell.length_c   1.000
_cell.angle_alpha   90.00
_cell.angle_beta   90.00
_cell.angle_gamma   90.00
#
_symmetry.space_group_name_H-M   'P 1'
#
loop_
_entity.id
_entity.type
_entity.pdbx_description
1 polymer ?
#
loop_
_entity_poly.entity_id
_entity_poly.type
_entity_poly.pdbx_seq_one_letter_code
_entity_poly.pdbx_strand_id
1 'polypeptide(L)'
;MALRCGKLTASRAVAERMYQPYIEVIEDFFEKALEIEERGQRPPPKAVVFTGGVSLGGFVSEWLTRIAERLGMRVIEPQRQDKWNAVAIGASLCDAFPPQV
;
A
#
# COMPACT_ATOMS: atom_id res chain seq x y z
N MET A 1 -7.95 -25.59 35.81
CA MET A 1 -7.99 -24.11 35.78
C MET A 1 -7.85 -23.70 34.31
N ALA A 2 -8.93 -23.26 33.65
CA ALA A 2 -8.92 -22.99 32.21
C ALA A 2 -8.63 -21.51 31.95
N LEU A 3 -7.53 -21.21 31.25
CA LEU A 3 -7.24 -19.87 30.71
C LEU A 3 -8.27 -19.57 29.61
N ARG A 4 -9.34 -18.83 29.96
CA ARG A 4 -10.19 -18.18 28.96
C ARG A 4 -9.42 -16.98 28.41
N CYS A 5 -8.81 -17.12 27.22
CA CYS A 5 -8.46 -15.95 26.41
C CYS A 5 -9.76 -15.22 26.06
N GLY A 6 -10.07 -14.15 26.80
CA GLY A 6 -11.12 -13.21 26.41
C GLY A 6 -10.78 -12.61 25.04
N LYS A 7 -11.78 -12.48 24.16
CA LYS A 7 -11.62 -11.77 22.89
C LYS A 7 -11.27 -10.31 23.21
N LEU A 8 -10.03 -9.91 23.01
CA LEU A 8 -9.64 -8.50 23.07
C LEU A 8 -10.19 -7.81 21.82
N THR A 9 -11.15 -6.91 22.01
CA THR A 9 -11.64 -6.02 20.95
C THR A 9 -10.96 -4.67 21.10
N ALA A 10 -10.09 -4.30 20.17
CA ALA A 10 -9.57 -2.95 20.06
C ALA A 10 -10.57 -2.08 19.28
N SER A 11 -10.83 -0.87 19.74
CA SER A 11 -11.61 0.11 18.96
C SER A 11 -10.76 0.62 17.79
N ARG A 12 -11.41 1.14 16.74
CA ARG A 12 -10.74 1.74 15.57
C ARG A 12 -9.72 2.81 16.00
N ALA A 13 -10.08 3.67 16.95
CA ALA A 13 -9.19 4.71 17.46
C ALA A 13 -7.93 4.17 18.17
N VAL A 14 -8.05 3.03 18.86
CA VAL A 14 -6.89 2.37 19.49
C VAL A 14 -5.97 1.78 18.42
N ALA A 15 -6.54 1.13 17.40
CA ALA A 15 -5.77 0.63 16.28
C ALA A 15 -5.04 1.78 15.56
N GLU A 16 -5.73 2.85 15.18
CA GLU A 16 -5.13 4.02 14.53
C GLU A 16 -3.94 4.59 15.33
N ARG A 17 -4.11 4.75 16.65
CA ARG A 17 -3.02 5.23 17.53
C ARG A 17 -1.83 4.27 17.58
N MET A 18 -2.06 2.96 17.55
CA MET A 18 -0.99 1.96 17.51
C MET A 18 -0.23 1.96 16.17
N TYR A 19 -0.92 2.25 15.06
CA TYR A 19 -0.32 2.26 13.73
C TYR A 19 0.34 3.60 13.35
N GLN A 20 0.11 4.68 14.11
CA GLN A 20 0.65 6.01 13.84
C GLN A 20 2.17 6.06 13.58
N PRO A 21 3.05 5.36 14.33
CA PRO A 21 4.49 5.39 14.05
C PRO A 21 4.85 4.75 12.70
N TYR A 22 4.09 3.75 12.25
CA TYR A 22 4.32 3.09 10.96
C TYR A 22 3.84 3.95 9.79
N ILE A 23 2.79 4.74 10.03
CA ILE A 23 2.24 5.71 9.10
C ILE A 23 3.31 6.75 8.71
N GLU A 24 3.99 7.33 9.69
CA GLU A 24 5.05 8.33 9.45
C GLU A 24 6.20 7.76 8.59
N VAL A 25 6.60 6.52 8.86
CA VAL A 25 7.64 5.82 8.08
C VAL A 25 7.21 5.59 6.64
N ILE A 26 5.93 5.28 6.40
CA ILE A 26 5.42 5.07 5.05
C ILE A 26 5.33 6.41 4.30
N GLU A 27 4.99 7.54 4.95
CA GLU A 27 5.03 8.86 4.30
C GLU A 27 6.43 9.22 3.80
N ASP A 28 7.44 9.06 4.64
CA ASP A 28 8.85 9.29 4.27
C ASP A 28 9.28 8.39 3.09
N PHE A 29 8.77 7.16 3.02
CA PHE A 29 9.03 6.27 1.89
C PHE A 29 8.44 6.81 0.57
N PHE A 30 7.23 7.39 0.60
CA PHE A 30 6.62 8.00 -0.58
C PHE A 30 7.41 9.22 -1.08
N GLU A 31 7.84 10.08 -0.16
CA GLU A 31 8.64 11.27 -0.49
C GLU A 31 9.97 10.88 -1.13
N LYS A 32 10.69 9.91 -0.53
CA LYS A 32 11.95 9.40 -1.08
C LYS A 32 11.79 8.75 -2.45
N ALA A 33 10.70 8.02 -2.69
CA ALA A 33 10.44 7.40 -3.98
C ALA A 33 10.26 8.47 -5.09
N LEU A 34 9.57 9.57 -4.78
CA LEU A 34 9.42 10.70 -5.70
C LEU A 34 10.76 11.40 -5.96
N GLU A 35 11.59 11.61 -4.93
CA GLU A 35 12.93 12.19 -5.11
C GLU A 35 13.81 11.34 -6.05
N ILE A 36 13.74 10.01 -5.97
CA ILE A 36 14.51 9.11 -6.84
C ILE A 36 14.09 9.28 -8.31
N GLU A 37 12.79 9.36 -8.58
CA GLU A 37 12.27 9.56 -9.93
C GLU A 37 12.67 10.94 -10.49
N GLU A 38 12.61 12.00 -9.67
CA GLU A 38 13.06 13.34 -10.05
C GLU A 38 14.56 13.38 -10.40
N ARG A 39 15.41 12.74 -9.58
CA ARG A 39 16.85 12.62 -9.86
C ARG A 39 17.13 11.81 -11.12
N GLY A 40 16.28 10.85 -11.44
CA GLY A 40 16.30 10.08 -12.69
C GLY A 40 15.80 10.85 -13.92
N GLN A 41 15.41 12.13 -13.76
CA GLN A 41 14.77 12.95 -14.80
C GLN A 41 13.47 12.33 -15.36
N ARG A 42 12.82 11.45 -14.59
CA ARG A 42 11.55 10.87 -14.98
C ARG A 42 10.42 11.79 -14.58
N PRO A 43 9.36 11.90 -15.39
CA PRO A 43 8.19 12.65 -14.99
C PRO A 43 7.56 12.02 -13.73
N PRO A 44 7.03 12.82 -12.81
CA PRO A 44 6.40 12.29 -11.60
C PRO A 44 5.24 11.35 -11.96
N PRO A 45 5.02 10.28 -11.18
CA PRO A 45 3.94 9.34 -11.42
C PRO A 45 2.58 10.04 -11.35
N LYS A 46 1.72 9.76 -12.32
CA LYS A 46 0.34 10.32 -12.37
C LYS A 46 -0.68 9.47 -11.60
N ALA A 47 -0.30 8.25 -11.26
CA ALA A 47 -1.18 7.30 -10.60
C ALA A 47 -0.42 6.35 -9.68
N VAL A 48 -1.11 5.83 -8.67
CA VAL A 48 -0.60 4.83 -7.73
C VAL A 48 -1.58 3.65 -7.64
N VAL A 49 -1.04 2.45 -7.51
CA VAL A 49 -1.80 1.23 -7.24
C VAL A 49 -1.31 0.64 -5.93
N PHE A 50 -2.19 0.49 -4.94
CA PHE A 50 -1.86 -0.21 -3.69
C PHE A 50 -2.17 -1.71 -3.82
N THR A 51 -1.20 -2.55 -3.52
CA THR A 51 -1.33 -4.02 -3.54
C THR A 51 -1.00 -4.61 -2.17
N GLY A 52 -1.32 -5.88 -1.95
CA GLY A 52 -1.07 -6.59 -0.68
C GLY A 52 -2.17 -6.42 0.38
N GLY A 53 -2.19 -7.33 1.35
CA GLY A 53 -3.29 -7.44 2.32
C GLY A 53 -3.47 -6.25 3.25
N VAL A 54 -2.39 -5.59 3.64
CA VAL A 54 -2.44 -4.47 4.60
C VAL A 54 -3.06 -3.21 3.98
N SER A 55 -2.85 -2.99 2.68
CA SER A 55 -3.41 -1.84 1.96
C SER A 55 -4.91 -1.96 1.69
N LEU A 56 -5.51 -3.11 1.97
CA LEU A 56 -6.96 -3.37 1.88
C LEU A 56 -7.71 -3.08 3.20
N GLY A 57 -6.99 -2.82 4.28
CA GLY A 57 -7.57 -2.77 5.63
C GLY A 57 -8.07 -1.38 6.01
N GLY A 58 -9.40 -1.17 5.99
CA GLY A 58 -10.10 -0.07 6.68
C GLY A 58 -9.39 1.28 6.62
N PHE A 59 -8.99 1.80 7.79
CA PHE A 59 -8.36 3.12 7.93
C PHE A 59 -7.00 3.26 7.21
N VAL A 60 -6.26 2.16 7.00
CA VAL A 60 -4.96 2.18 6.31
C VAL A 60 -5.16 2.51 4.83
N SER A 61 -6.19 1.93 4.20
CA SER A 61 -6.55 2.27 2.82
C SER A 61 -6.98 3.72 2.70
N GLU A 62 -7.80 4.22 3.62
CA GLU A 62 -8.22 5.64 3.64
C GLU A 62 -7.01 6.58 3.77
N TRP A 63 -6.06 6.24 4.64
CA TRP A 63 -4.86 7.03 4.88
C TRP A 63 -3.90 7.02 3.68
N LEU A 64 -3.62 5.85 3.10
CA LEU A 64 -2.81 5.70 1.88
C LEU A 64 -3.39 6.52 0.72
N THR A 65 -4.71 6.51 0.56
CA THR A 65 -5.40 7.33 -0.45
C THR A 65 -5.18 8.82 -0.24
N ARG A 66 -5.27 9.33 1.00
CA ARG A 66 -5.04 10.75 1.30
C ARG A 66 -3.62 11.20 0.97
N ILE A 67 -2.62 10.37 1.23
CA ILE A 67 -1.22 10.69 0.88
C ILE A 67 -1.07 10.77 -0.62
N ALA A 68 -1.60 9.78 -1.36
CA ALA A 68 -1.53 9.76 -2.80
C ALA A 68 -2.16 11.02 -3.42
N GLU A 69 -3.34 11.41 -2.94
CA GLU A 69 -4.03 12.63 -3.36
C GLU A 69 -3.21 13.90 -3.04
N ARG A 70 -2.62 14.00 -1.84
CA ARG A 70 -1.75 15.12 -1.46
C ARG A 70 -0.54 15.26 -2.38
N LEU A 71 0.00 14.13 -2.84
CA LEU A 71 1.12 14.07 -3.77
C LEU A 71 0.69 14.23 -5.24
N GLY A 72 -0.58 14.56 -5.51
CA GLY A 72 -1.11 14.79 -6.86
C GLY A 72 -1.29 13.52 -7.70
N MET A 73 -1.26 12.35 -7.08
CA MET A 73 -1.42 11.06 -7.74
C MET A 73 -2.87 10.59 -7.71
N ARG A 74 -3.37 10.07 -8.84
CA ARG A 74 -4.65 9.37 -8.88
C ARG A 74 -4.50 7.96 -8.29
N VAL A 75 -5.30 7.62 -7.29
CA VAL A 75 -5.40 6.23 -6.81
C VAL A 75 -6.18 5.40 -7.83
N ILE A 76 -5.54 4.32 -8.28
CA ILE A 76 -6.18 3.25 -9.04
C ILE A 76 -6.48 2.14 -8.04
N GLU A 77 -7.76 1.80 -7.93
CA GLU A 77 -8.27 0.77 -7.03
C GLU A 77 -8.60 -0.49 -7.86
N PRO A 78 -7.73 -1.51 -7.88
CA PRO A 78 -8.03 -2.78 -8.55
C PRO A 78 -9.21 -3.49 -7.86
N GLN A 79 -9.74 -4.52 -8.52
CA GLN A 79 -10.65 -5.42 -7.83
C GLN A 79 -9.94 -6.06 -6.63
N ARG A 80 -10.70 -6.36 -5.57
CA ARG A 80 -10.14 -6.87 -4.31
C ARG A 80 -9.27 -8.12 -4.50
N GLN A 81 -9.67 -9.02 -5.40
CA GLN A 81 -8.92 -10.24 -5.72
C GLN A 81 -7.59 -9.91 -6.43
N ASP A 82 -7.60 -8.90 -7.31
CA ASP A 82 -6.40 -8.46 -8.04
C ASP A 82 -5.38 -7.82 -7.10
N LYS A 83 -5.80 -7.12 -6.04
CA LYS A 83 -4.87 -6.56 -5.05
C LYS A 83 -4.01 -7.61 -4.34
N TRP A 84 -4.53 -8.83 -4.13
CA TRP A 84 -3.77 -9.95 -3.55
C TRP A 84 -2.88 -10.64 -4.58
N ASN A 85 -3.38 -10.77 -5.80
CA ASN A 85 -2.77 -11.61 -6.82
C ASN A 85 -1.88 -10.83 -7.79
N ALA A 86 -1.89 -9.50 -7.78
CA ALA A 86 -1.19 -8.66 -8.75
C ALA A 86 0.30 -9.02 -8.90
N VAL A 87 0.98 -9.28 -7.78
CA VAL A 87 2.41 -9.68 -7.80
C VAL A 87 2.59 -11.06 -8.43
N ALA A 88 1.74 -12.04 -8.08
CA ALA A 88 1.80 -13.38 -8.62
C ALA A 88 1.44 -13.43 -10.12
N ILE A 89 0.43 -12.65 -10.52
CA ILE A 89 0.02 -12.48 -11.93
C ILE A 89 1.18 -11.86 -12.71
N GLY A 90 1.77 -10.77 -12.21
CA GLY A 90 2.90 -10.10 -12.86
C GLY A 90 4.10 -11.04 -13.03
N ALA A 91 4.46 -11.78 -11.98
CA ALA A 91 5.54 -12.77 -12.04
C ALA A 91 5.27 -13.86 -13.08
N SER A 92 4.03 -14.37 -13.14
CA SER A 92 3.63 -15.38 -14.12
C SER A 92 3.68 -14.84 -15.55
N LEU A 93 3.32 -13.58 -15.77
CA LEU A 93 3.41 -12.94 -17.08
C LEU A 93 4.86 -12.75 -17.53
N CYS A 94 5.76 -12.36 -16.62
CA CYS A 94 7.19 -12.25 -16.94
C CYS A 94 7.80 -13.61 -17.31
N ASP A 95 7.34 -14.70 -16.69
CA ASP A 95 7.78 -16.06 -17.02
C ASP A 95 7.20 -16.56 -18.36
N ALA A 96 5.91 -16.31 -18.60
CA ALA A 96 5.24 -16.70 -19.83
C ALA A 96 5.70 -15.89 -21.06
N PHE A 97 6.08 -14.62 -20.84
CA PHE A 97 6.54 -13.69 -21.87
C PHE A 97 7.89 -13.09 -21.45
N PRO A 98 8.97 -13.89 -21.48
CA PRO A 98 10.28 -13.40 -21.14
C PRO A 98 10.66 -12.26 -22.09
N PRO A 99 11.33 -11.21 -21.59
CA PRO A 99 11.76 -10.11 -22.44
C PRO A 99 12.60 -10.66 -23.59
N GLN A 100 12.20 -10.35 -24.82
CA GLN A 100 12.98 -10.68 -26.01
C GLN A 100 14.19 -9.73 -26.00
N VAL A 101 15.36 -10.27 -25.66
CA VAL A 101 16.65 -9.56 -25.72
C VAL A 101 17.08 -9.44 -27.17
#